data_AF-A0A7M3ZVZ9-F1
#
_entry.id   AF-A0A7M3ZVZ9-F1
#
_cell.length_a   1.000
_cell.length_b   1.000
_cell.length_c   1.000
_cell.angle_alpha   90.00
_cell.angle_beta   90.00
_cell.angle_gamma   90.00
#
_symmetry.space_group_name_H-M   'P 1'
#
loop_
_entity.id
_entity.type
_entity.pdbx_description
1 polymer ?
#
loop_
_entity_poly.entity_id
_entity_poly.type
_entity_poly.pdbx_seq_one_letter_code
_entity_poly.pdbx_strand_id
1 'polypeptide(L)'
;MSNDVDVCPDTPLGETVNEAGCSDSQIGPQGPLKILALHGGGQTANGFRSMQGMQDLMASLSDYEFVFASTPESNNVWIRDPPGGKGQPTTDRDWADTSISYLDQIVEQQGPFHGILGYSQGAAMIPVYLANTDNTFEKVMMYNGYLPTTHEGLIDTIDEAAPFSAPAMVFSGENDDGFKDMSPALAQKFSDCTEVHSPSAGHHPPYQSDSKYTQILNWITSE
;
A
#
# COMPACT_ATOMS: atom_id res chain seq x y z
N MET A 1 0.64 -25.04 -23.04
CA MET A 1 -0.01 -24.55 -21.81
C MET A 1 0.34 -25.57 -20.74
N SER A 2 1.29 -25.27 -19.86
CA SER A 2 1.54 -26.11 -18.69
C SER A 2 0.58 -25.62 -17.61
N ASN A 3 -0.22 -26.54 -17.06
CA ASN A 3 -1.11 -26.31 -15.93
C ASN A 3 -0.41 -26.72 -14.62
N ASP A 4 0.91 -26.55 -14.52
CA ASP A 4 1.72 -27.07 -13.39
C ASP A 4 1.82 -26.11 -12.20
N VAL A 5 1.07 -25.00 -12.18
CA VAL A 5 1.05 -24.13 -10.99
C VAL A 5 -0.17 -24.50 -10.16
N ASP A 6 -0.01 -25.54 -9.34
CA ASP A 6 -0.87 -25.78 -8.20
C ASP A 6 -0.43 -24.82 -7.08
N VAL A 7 -1.16 -23.72 -6.94
CA VAL A 7 -0.90 -22.68 -5.93
C VAL A 7 -1.36 -23.13 -4.54
N CYS A 8 -2.21 -24.16 -4.48
CA CYS A 8 -2.85 -24.65 -3.27
C CYS A 8 -2.63 -26.17 -3.11
N PRO A 9 -1.37 -26.61 -2.87
CA PRO A 9 -0.98 -28.02 -2.90
C PRO A 9 -1.69 -28.91 -1.86
N ASP A 10 -2.33 -28.31 -0.86
CA ASP A 10 -3.10 -29.00 0.18
C ASP A 10 -4.62 -29.00 -0.10
N THR A 11 -5.03 -28.94 -1.37
CA THR A 11 -6.44 -29.00 -1.75
C THR A 11 -7.09 -30.30 -1.24
N PRO A 12 -8.17 -30.23 -0.45
CA PRO A 12 -8.88 -31.43 0.00
C PRO A 12 -9.37 -32.27 -1.18
N LEU A 13 -9.14 -33.58 -1.10
CA LEU A 13 -9.45 -34.50 -2.19
C LEU A 13 -10.96 -34.52 -2.47
N GLY A 14 -11.35 -34.20 -3.71
CA GLY A 14 -12.75 -34.20 -4.16
C GLY A 14 -13.41 -32.82 -4.22
N GLU A 15 -12.68 -31.75 -3.93
CA GLU A 15 -13.16 -30.38 -4.11
C GLU A 15 -12.92 -29.87 -5.55
N THR A 16 -13.82 -29.00 -6.02
CA THR A 16 -13.62 -28.27 -7.28
C THR A 16 -12.62 -27.16 -7.04
N VAL A 17 -11.61 -27.07 -7.90
CA VAL A 17 -10.58 -26.05 -7.85
C VAL A 17 -10.80 -24.98 -8.91
N ASN A 18 -10.34 -23.77 -8.63
CA ASN A 18 -10.25 -22.69 -9.61
C ASN A 18 -9.06 -22.92 -10.58
N GLU A 19 -8.82 -21.97 -11.49
CA GLU A 19 -7.72 -22.05 -12.48
C GLU A 19 -6.31 -22.03 -11.86
N ALA A 20 -6.18 -21.64 -10.58
CA ALA A 20 -4.94 -21.65 -9.81
C ALA A 20 -4.76 -22.94 -8.97
N GLY A 21 -5.69 -23.89 -9.04
CA GLY A 21 -5.63 -25.13 -8.27
C GLY A 21 -6.16 -25.02 -6.85
N CYS A 22 -6.82 -23.91 -6.48
CA CYS A 22 -7.32 -23.67 -5.12
C CYS A 22 -8.82 -23.93 -4.98
N SER A 23 -9.24 -24.53 -3.86
CA SER A 23 -10.66 -24.74 -3.55
C SER A 23 -11.28 -23.62 -2.71
N ASP A 24 -12.62 -23.53 -2.75
CA ASP A 24 -13.38 -22.54 -1.97
C ASP A 24 -13.15 -22.67 -0.45
N SER A 25 -12.79 -23.86 0.03
CA SER A 25 -12.48 -24.08 1.45
C SER A 25 -11.11 -23.52 1.84
N GLN A 26 -10.19 -23.42 0.89
CA GLN A 26 -8.84 -22.85 1.08
C GLN A 26 -8.82 -21.34 0.95
N ILE A 27 -9.64 -20.78 0.04
CA ILE A 27 -9.73 -19.34 -0.21
C ILE A 27 -10.73 -18.66 0.74
N GLY A 28 -11.58 -19.46 1.42
CA GLY A 28 -12.71 -18.98 2.19
C GLY A 28 -13.89 -18.56 1.29
N PRO A 29 -15.11 -18.43 1.86
CA PRO A 29 -16.33 -18.21 1.07
C PRO A 29 -16.40 -16.86 0.33
N GLN A 30 -15.45 -15.95 0.55
CA GLN A 30 -15.43 -14.60 -0.02
C GLN A 30 -14.39 -14.38 -1.13
N GLY A 31 -13.56 -15.38 -1.44
CA GLY A 31 -12.42 -15.20 -2.36
C GLY A 31 -11.18 -14.60 -1.66
N PRO A 32 -10.10 -14.32 -2.42
CA PRO A 32 -8.83 -13.86 -1.87
C PRO A 32 -8.96 -12.52 -1.15
N LEU A 33 -8.11 -12.29 -0.16
CA LEU A 33 -8.07 -11.02 0.57
C LEU A 33 -7.54 -9.90 -0.33
N LYS A 34 -8.28 -8.81 -0.47
CA LYS A 34 -7.89 -7.71 -1.38
C LYS A 34 -6.97 -6.69 -0.72
N ILE A 35 -5.91 -6.30 -1.43
CA ILE A 35 -5.02 -5.18 -1.09
C ILE A 35 -5.16 -4.09 -2.14
N LEU A 36 -5.58 -2.90 -1.72
CA LEU A 36 -5.60 -1.71 -2.58
C LEU A 36 -4.18 -1.13 -2.67
N ALA A 37 -3.59 -1.12 -3.86
CA ALA A 37 -2.21 -0.71 -4.09
C ALA A 37 -2.10 0.67 -4.78
N LEU A 38 -1.44 1.63 -4.13
CA LEU A 38 -1.22 3.01 -4.57
C LEU A 38 0.22 3.21 -5.05
N HIS A 39 0.38 3.59 -6.32
CA HIS A 39 1.67 3.79 -6.96
C HIS A 39 2.42 5.05 -6.48
N GLY A 40 3.72 5.15 -6.80
CA GLY A 40 4.52 6.35 -6.53
C GLY A 40 4.22 7.52 -7.48
N GLY A 41 4.64 8.74 -7.13
CA GLY A 41 4.41 9.92 -7.98
C GLY A 41 5.12 9.78 -9.34
N GLY A 42 4.43 10.13 -10.42
CA GLY A 42 4.91 10.00 -11.80
C GLY A 42 4.83 8.57 -12.37
N GLN A 43 4.31 7.61 -11.63
CA GLN A 43 4.15 6.20 -12.04
C GLN A 43 2.71 5.90 -12.48
N THR A 44 2.39 4.68 -12.91
CA THR A 44 1.00 4.23 -13.16
C THR A 44 0.72 2.96 -12.38
N ALA A 45 -0.55 2.52 -12.30
CA ALA A 45 -0.89 1.21 -11.73
C ALA A 45 -0.09 0.07 -12.36
N ASN A 46 0.02 0.06 -13.70
CA ASN A 46 0.82 -0.95 -14.41
C ASN A 46 2.30 -0.81 -14.10
N GLY A 47 2.83 0.42 -14.07
CA GLY A 47 4.23 0.67 -13.70
C GLY A 47 4.55 0.19 -12.30
N PHE A 48 3.62 0.32 -11.35
CA PHE A 48 3.80 -0.16 -9.98
C PHE A 48 3.69 -1.67 -9.88
N ARG A 49 2.67 -2.26 -10.52
CA ARG A 49 2.52 -3.71 -10.64
C ARG A 49 3.78 -4.37 -11.20
N SER A 50 4.41 -3.77 -12.21
CA SER A 50 5.62 -4.32 -12.86
C SER A 50 6.92 -4.13 -12.08
N MET A 51 6.93 -3.45 -10.92
CA MET A 51 8.14 -3.38 -10.09
C MET A 51 8.49 -4.77 -9.55
N GLN A 52 9.77 -5.14 -9.59
CA GLN A 52 10.23 -6.47 -9.16
C GLN A 52 9.76 -6.81 -7.75
N GLY A 53 9.87 -5.89 -6.79
CA GLY A 53 9.41 -6.17 -5.42
C GLY A 53 7.89 -6.38 -5.29
N MET A 54 7.08 -5.74 -6.16
CA MET A 54 5.64 -6.03 -6.20
C MET A 54 5.36 -7.38 -6.85
N GLN A 55 6.10 -7.75 -7.90
CA GLN A 55 6.00 -9.08 -8.50
C GLN A 55 6.37 -10.18 -7.51
N ASP A 56 7.42 -9.97 -6.71
CA ASP A 56 7.84 -10.90 -5.65
C ASP A 56 6.74 -11.06 -4.60
N LEU A 57 6.18 -9.94 -4.11
CA LEU A 57 5.08 -9.95 -3.12
C LEU A 57 3.86 -10.68 -3.66
N MET A 58 3.42 -10.35 -4.88
CA MET A 58 2.27 -11.01 -5.53
C MET A 58 2.50 -12.51 -5.73
N ALA A 59 3.73 -12.94 -6.03
CA ALA A 59 4.05 -14.35 -6.15
C ALA A 59 4.07 -15.09 -4.80
N SER A 60 4.34 -14.38 -3.70
CA SER A 60 4.45 -14.95 -2.35
C SER A 60 3.15 -14.88 -1.55
N LEU A 61 2.23 -14.00 -1.94
CA LEU A 61 0.94 -13.75 -1.29
C LEU A 61 -0.19 -14.19 -2.22
N SER A 62 -0.19 -15.47 -2.62
CA SER A 62 -1.14 -16.03 -3.57
C SER A 62 -2.60 -15.97 -3.11
N ASP A 63 -2.82 -15.94 -1.79
CA ASP A 63 -4.16 -15.84 -1.19
C ASP A 63 -4.67 -14.38 -1.16
N TYR A 64 -3.88 -13.44 -1.69
CA TYR A 64 -4.21 -12.03 -1.78
C TYR A 64 -4.38 -11.58 -3.23
N GLU A 65 -5.39 -10.75 -3.45
CA GLU A 65 -5.58 -10.04 -4.72
C GLU A 65 -5.10 -8.59 -4.58
N PHE A 66 -4.14 -8.19 -5.42
CA PHE A 66 -3.68 -6.81 -5.48
C PHE A 66 -4.44 -6.00 -6.53
N VAL A 67 -5.21 -5.02 -6.08
CA VAL A 67 -5.93 -4.07 -6.93
C VAL A 67 -5.09 -2.79 -7.05
N PHE A 68 -4.47 -2.59 -8.21
CA PHE A 68 -3.60 -1.43 -8.45
C PHE A 68 -4.42 -0.26 -8.98
N ALA A 69 -4.55 0.79 -8.17
CA ALA A 69 -5.26 2.00 -8.55
C ALA A 69 -4.34 2.94 -9.34
N SER A 70 -4.87 3.59 -10.37
CA SER A 70 -4.21 4.74 -11.04
C SER A 70 -4.87 6.02 -10.57
N THR A 71 -4.08 6.99 -10.11
CA THR A 71 -4.57 8.30 -9.67
C THR A 71 -5.44 9.00 -10.73
N PRO A 72 -6.48 9.76 -10.32
CA PRO A 72 -7.29 10.57 -11.24
C PRO A 72 -6.60 11.90 -11.61
N GLU A 73 -5.54 12.26 -10.90
CA GLU A 73 -4.87 13.55 -11.05
C GLU A 73 -3.87 13.56 -12.22
N SER A 74 -3.67 14.75 -12.80
CA SER A 74 -2.68 14.96 -13.87
C SER A 74 -1.25 14.64 -13.41
N ASN A 75 -0.36 14.33 -14.36
CA ASN A 75 1.05 13.98 -14.12
C ASN A 75 1.27 12.73 -13.24
N ASN A 76 0.24 11.92 -13.06
CA ASN A 76 0.27 10.69 -12.30
C ASN A 76 0.77 10.85 -10.85
N VAL A 77 0.28 11.85 -10.14
CA VAL A 77 0.52 12.05 -8.70
C VAL A 77 -0.76 11.85 -7.92
N TRP A 78 -0.70 11.41 -6.66
CA TRP A 78 -1.87 11.36 -5.77
C TRP A 78 -2.12 12.70 -5.08
N ILE A 79 -1.05 13.40 -4.75
CA ILE A 79 -1.06 14.72 -4.13
C ILE A 79 -0.36 15.66 -5.11
N ARG A 80 -1.10 16.63 -5.66
CA ARG A 80 -0.57 17.62 -6.59
C ARG A 80 0.51 18.46 -5.90
N ASP A 81 1.53 18.92 -6.62
CA ASP A 81 2.47 19.91 -6.08
C ASP A 81 1.69 21.16 -5.59
N PRO A 82 2.13 21.83 -4.50
CA PRO A 82 1.48 23.06 -4.04
C PRO A 82 1.39 24.12 -5.16
N PRO A 83 0.44 25.07 -5.11
CA PRO A 83 0.24 26.07 -6.17
C PRO A 83 1.51 26.89 -6.47
N GLY A 84 2.30 27.21 -5.44
CA GLY A 84 3.56 27.95 -5.55
C GLY A 84 4.79 27.07 -5.81
N GLY A 85 4.58 25.76 -6.05
CA GLY A 85 5.61 24.75 -6.17
C GLY A 85 6.17 24.28 -4.82
N LYS A 86 7.11 23.33 -4.87
CA LYS A 86 7.64 22.62 -3.68
C LYS A 86 8.32 23.52 -2.64
N GLY A 87 8.70 24.75 -3.00
CA GLY A 87 9.30 25.73 -2.09
C GLY A 87 8.30 26.68 -1.44
N GLN A 88 7.00 26.54 -1.72
CA GLN A 88 5.93 27.39 -1.20
C GLN A 88 4.80 26.48 -0.72
N PRO A 89 4.74 26.17 0.60
CA PRO A 89 3.72 25.29 1.13
C PRO A 89 2.29 25.79 0.85
N THR A 90 1.33 24.86 0.84
CA THR A 90 -0.11 25.16 0.80
C THR A 90 -0.77 24.82 2.12
N THR A 91 -1.71 25.65 2.57
CA THR A 91 -2.55 25.41 3.75
C THR A 91 -3.95 24.88 3.38
N ASP A 92 -4.18 24.60 2.10
CA ASP A 92 -5.44 24.05 1.60
C ASP A 92 -5.64 22.61 2.12
N ARG A 93 -6.70 22.41 2.91
CA ARG A 93 -7.06 21.11 3.49
C ARG A 93 -7.74 20.19 2.48
N ASP A 94 -8.30 20.76 1.41
CA ASP A 94 -9.07 20.06 0.39
C ASP A 94 -8.18 19.68 -0.82
N TRP A 95 -6.85 19.84 -0.68
CA TRP A 95 -5.90 19.77 -1.79
C TRP A 95 -5.90 18.40 -2.51
N ALA A 96 -6.26 17.34 -1.79
CA ALA A 96 -6.27 15.95 -2.26
C ALA A 96 -7.69 15.37 -2.48
N ASP A 97 -8.75 16.18 -2.42
CA ASP A 97 -10.15 15.73 -2.51
C ASP A 97 -10.47 14.87 -3.73
N THR A 98 -9.89 15.19 -4.88
CA THR A 98 -10.06 14.41 -6.11
C THR A 98 -9.57 12.97 -5.91
N SER A 99 -8.39 12.81 -5.31
CA SER A 99 -7.79 11.50 -5.03
C SER A 99 -8.57 10.77 -3.93
N ILE A 100 -8.98 11.46 -2.87
CA ILE A 100 -9.78 10.89 -1.77
C ILE A 100 -11.10 10.33 -2.32
N SER A 101 -11.87 11.16 -3.03
CA SER A 101 -13.17 10.77 -3.61
C SER A 101 -13.05 9.59 -4.57
N TYR A 102 -11.95 9.52 -5.32
CA TYR A 102 -11.69 8.41 -6.23
C TYR A 102 -11.33 7.11 -5.49
N LEU A 103 -10.55 7.20 -4.42
CA LEU A 103 -10.24 6.03 -3.58
C LEU A 103 -11.50 5.51 -2.87
N ASP A 104 -12.38 6.38 -2.38
CA ASP A 104 -13.68 5.97 -1.84
C ASP A 104 -14.51 5.20 -2.87
N GLN A 105 -14.55 5.68 -4.13
CA GLN A 105 -15.25 4.97 -5.22
C GLN A 105 -14.66 3.59 -5.49
N ILE A 106 -13.33 3.43 -5.43
CA ILE A 106 -12.70 2.11 -5.59
C ILE A 106 -13.08 1.20 -4.43
N VAL A 107 -13.02 1.68 -3.20
CA VAL A 107 -13.38 0.90 -2.01
C VAL A 107 -14.84 0.47 -2.07
N GLU A 108 -15.74 1.36 -2.46
CA GLU A 108 -17.17 1.07 -2.62
C GLU A 108 -17.44 0.03 -3.72
N GLN A 109 -16.80 0.16 -4.88
CA GLN A 109 -17.09 -0.66 -6.05
C GLN A 109 -16.37 -2.00 -6.07
N GLN A 110 -15.17 -2.06 -5.48
CA GLN A 110 -14.27 -3.21 -5.58
C GLN A 110 -13.91 -3.81 -4.22
N GLY A 111 -14.46 -3.29 -3.12
CA GLY A 111 -14.29 -3.84 -1.78
C GLY A 111 -14.99 -5.20 -1.57
N PRO A 112 -14.96 -5.72 -0.33
CA PRO A 112 -14.18 -5.20 0.79
C PRO A 112 -12.67 -5.36 0.55
N PHE A 113 -11.89 -4.40 1.03
CA PHE A 113 -10.43 -4.45 1.02
C PHE A 113 -9.92 -4.83 2.41
N HIS A 114 -9.10 -5.86 2.48
CA HIS A 114 -8.43 -6.26 3.72
C HIS A 114 -7.32 -5.28 4.08
N GLY A 115 -6.54 -4.84 3.08
CA GLY A 115 -5.43 -3.94 3.29
C GLY A 115 -5.31 -2.83 2.26
N ILE A 116 -4.51 -1.82 2.59
CA ILE A 116 -4.06 -0.77 1.69
C ILE A 116 -2.53 -0.70 1.71
N LEU A 117 -1.94 -0.64 0.52
CA LEU A 117 -0.50 -0.59 0.31
C LEU A 117 -0.15 0.65 -0.50
N GLY A 118 0.77 1.47 -0.02
CA GLY A 118 1.27 2.65 -0.72
C GLY A 118 2.77 2.56 -0.94
N TYR A 119 3.24 3.05 -2.08
CA TYR A 119 4.66 3.20 -2.39
C TYR A 119 5.02 4.67 -2.66
N SER A 120 6.08 5.19 -2.04
CA SER A 120 6.56 6.56 -2.23
C SER A 120 5.43 7.58 -1.99
N GLN A 121 5.01 8.36 -2.99
CA GLN A 121 3.87 9.27 -2.84
C GLN A 121 2.55 8.54 -2.54
N GLY A 122 2.35 7.32 -3.02
CA GLY A 122 1.20 6.49 -2.64
C GLY A 122 1.20 6.16 -1.16
N ALA A 123 2.38 5.98 -0.54
CA ALA A 123 2.49 5.84 0.91
C ALA A 123 2.19 7.14 1.65
N ALA A 124 2.61 8.29 1.11
CA ALA A 124 2.27 9.61 1.65
C ALA A 124 0.75 9.91 1.57
N MET A 125 0.07 9.35 0.56
CA MET A 125 -1.39 9.51 0.37
C MET A 125 -2.22 8.72 1.39
N ILE A 126 -1.70 7.60 1.91
CA ILE A 126 -2.44 6.77 2.87
C ILE A 126 -2.92 7.55 4.11
N PRO A 127 -2.06 8.24 4.89
CA PRO A 127 -2.54 8.99 6.05
C PRO A 127 -3.47 10.14 5.67
N VAL A 128 -3.30 10.74 4.49
CA VAL A 128 -4.24 11.75 3.97
C VAL A 128 -5.62 11.11 3.74
N TYR A 129 -5.66 9.94 3.12
CA TYR A 129 -6.91 9.22 2.86
C TYR A 129 -7.58 8.78 4.17
N LEU A 130 -6.85 8.13 5.07
CA LEU A 130 -7.36 7.65 6.36
C LEU A 130 -7.89 8.78 7.25
N ALA A 131 -7.34 9.99 7.15
CA ALA A 131 -7.83 11.15 7.91
C ALA A 131 -9.16 11.72 7.37
N ASN A 132 -9.58 11.33 6.17
CA ASN A 132 -10.72 11.93 5.46
C ASN A 132 -11.79 10.91 5.04
N THR A 133 -11.67 9.65 5.45
CA THR A 133 -12.60 8.58 5.08
C THR A 133 -13.06 7.80 6.32
N ASP A 134 -14.27 7.24 6.25
CA ASP A 134 -14.76 6.27 7.24
C ASP A 134 -14.34 4.82 6.89
N ASN A 135 -13.68 4.62 5.74
CA ASN A 135 -13.19 3.31 5.32
C ASN A 135 -12.05 2.81 6.22
N THR A 136 -12.13 1.53 6.61
CA THR A 136 -11.14 0.88 7.48
C THR A 136 -10.40 -0.23 6.76
N PHE A 137 -9.16 -0.48 7.17
CA PHE A 137 -8.31 -1.56 6.66
C PHE A 137 -7.68 -2.30 7.84
N GLU A 138 -7.60 -3.62 7.73
CA GLU A 138 -6.95 -4.48 8.73
C GLU A 138 -5.42 -4.40 8.65
N LYS A 139 -4.88 -4.08 7.45
CA LYS A 139 -3.45 -3.92 7.20
C LYS A 139 -3.16 -2.64 6.42
N VAL A 140 -2.36 -1.76 7.00
CA VAL A 140 -1.85 -0.56 6.33
C VAL A 140 -0.36 -0.70 6.06
N MET A 141 0.05 -0.68 4.80
CA MET A 141 1.45 -0.91 4.42
C MET A 141 2.00 0.28 3.63
N MET A 142 3.12 0.84 4.10
CA MET A 142 3.72 2.05 3.54
C MET A 142 5.18 1.80 3.19
N TYR A 143 5.50 1.77 1.90
CA TYR A 143 6.83 1.44 1.39
C TYR A 143 7.55 2.70 0.91
N ASN A 144 8.71 2.99 1.52
CA ASN A 144 9.56 4.16 1.24
C ASN A 144 8.76 5.47 1.24
N GLY A 145 7.86 5.60 2.22
CA GLY A 145 6.93 6.71 2.36
C GLY A 145 7.47 7.89 3.15
N TYR A 146 6.69 8.97 3.16
CA TYR A 146 6.99 10.22 3.85
C TYR A 146 5.67 10.95 4.16
N LEU A 147 5.72 11.95 5.04
CA LEU A 147 4.60 12.89 5.22
C LEU A 147 4.63 14.00 4.16
N PRO A 148 3.49 14.45 3.61
CA PRO A 148 3.44 15.52 2.61
C PRO A 148 3.66 16.91 3.26
N THR A 149 4.86 17.17 3.78
CA THR A 149 5.15 18.33 4.64
C THR A 149 5.06 19.70 3.97
N THR A 150 4.99 19.75 2.64
CA THR A 150 4.72 20.99 1.89
C THR A 150 3.22 21.26 1.73
N HIS A 151 2.36 20.41 2.27
CA HIS A 151 0.90 20.52 2.27
C HIS A 151 0.41 20.64 3.72
N GLU A 152 0.70 21.77 4.35
CA GLU A 152 0.41 22.06 5.76
C GLU A 152 -1.07 21.80 6.11
N GLY A 153 -2.00 22.13 5.22
CA GLY A 153 -3.44 21.84 5.45
C GLY A 153 -3.76 20.34 5.51
N LEU A 154 -3.08 19.51 4.71
CA LEU A 154 -3.22 18.06 4.78
C LEU A 154 -2.55 17.50 6.04
N ILE A 155 -1.41 18.06 6.44
CA ILE A 155 -0.72 17.70 7.69
C ILE A 155 -1.60 18.02 8.90
N ASP A 156 -2.25 19.19 8.93
CA ASP A 156 -3.19 19.55 10.01
C ASP A 156 -4.32 18.51 10.12
N THR A 157 -4.91 18.11 8.99
CA THR A 157 -5.95 17.06 8.98
C THR A 157 -5.41 15.70 9.45
N ILE A 158 -4.19 15.31 9.05
CA ILE A 158 -3.55 14.09 9.53
C ILE A 158 -3.32 14.16 11.05
N ASP A 159 -2.82 15.29 11.56
CA ASP A 159 -2.46 15.47 12.96
C ASP A 159 -3.68 15.49 13.87
N GLU A 160 -4.81 16.00 13.38
CA GLU A 160 -6.11 15.97 14.07
C GLU A 160 -6.69 14.55 14.15
N ALA A 161 -6.46 13.70 13.13
CA ALA A 161 -6.96 12.32 13.08
C ALA A 161 -6.02 11.30 13.74
N ALA A 162 -4.72 11.60 13.78
CA ALA A 162 -3.69 10.73 14.34
C ALA A 162 -3.74 10.68 15.89
N PRO A 163 -3.26 9.59 16.51
CA PRO A 163 -2.71 8.40 15.88
C PRO A 163 -3.80 7.49 15.30
N PHE A 164 -3.59 6.98 14.09
CA PHE A 164 -4.46 5.98 13.49
C PHE A 164 -4.31 4.64 14.22
N SER A 165 -5.43 4.00 14.55
CA SER A 165 -5.44 2.72 15.27
C SER A 165 -5.25 1.49 14.40
N ALA A 166 -5.35 1.64 13.07
CA ALA A 166 -5.16 0.53 12.14
C ALA A 166 -3.72 0.00 12.23
N PRO A 167 -3.51 -1.34 12.30
CA PRO A 167 -2.18 -1.93 12.29
C PRO A 167 -1.40 -1.50 11.05
N ALA A 168 -0.23 -0.89 11.26
CA ALA A 168 0.59 -0.36 10.19
C ALA A 168 1.97 -1.02 10.11
N MET A 169 2.51 -1.06 8.90
CA MET A 169 3.91 -1.37 8.65
C MET A 169 4.50 -0.29 7.74
N VAL A 170 5.60 0.30 8.19
CA VAL A 170 6.44 1.19 7.37
C VAL A 170 7.69 0.43 6.98
N PHE A 171 7.89 0.22 5.67
CA PHE A 171 9.11 -0.32 5.11
C PHE A 171 9.98 0.81 4.58
N SER A 172 11.27 0.82 4.92
CA SER A 172 12.25 1.77 4.40
C SER A 172 13.54 1.07 3.95
N GLY A 173 14.03 1.40 2.76
CA GLY A 173 15.35 0.98 2.29
C GLY A 173 16.48 1.86 2.84
N GLU A 174 17.49 1.27 3.47
CA GLU A 174 18.64 2.02 4.02
C GLU A 174 19.55 2.63 2.94
N ASN A 175 19.45 2.14 1.69
CA ASN A 175 20.13 2.71 0.52
C ASN A 175 19.27 3.76 -0.21
N ASP A 176 18.11 4.12 0.34
CA ASP A 176 17.25 5.19 -0.17
C ASP A 176 17.64 6.54 0.45
N ASP A 177 18.79 7.08 0.04
CA ASP A 177 19.35 8.31 0.60
C ASP A 177 18.41 9.54 0.46
N GLY A 178 17.39 9.46 -0.39
CA GLY A 178 16.42 10.54 -0.58
C GLY A 178 15.26 10.53 0.42
N PHE A 179 14.85 9.36 0.90
CA PHE A 179 13.59 9.21 1.66
C PHE A 179 13.71 8.42 2.97
N LYS A 180 14.79 7.67 3.20
CA LYS A 180 14.93 6.79 4.38
C LYS A 180 14.71 7.53 5.71
N ASP A 181 15.23 8.75 5.84
CA ASP A 181 15.12 9.54 7.06
C ASP A 181 13.71 10.14 7.28
N MET A 182 12.81 10.03 6.31
CA MET A 182 11.43 10.53 6.39
C MET A 182 10.44 9.48 6.91
N SER A 183 10.80 8.20 6.81
CA SER A 183 9.92 7.08 7.20
C SER A 183 9.53 7.09 8.70
N PRO A 184 10.42 7.44 9.66
CA PRO A 184 10.05 7.45 11.07
C PRO A 184 8.92 8.44 11.42
N ALA A 185 8.88 9.61 10.76
CA ALA A 185 7.83 10.60 10.99
C ALA A 185 6.45 10.10 10.50
N LEU A 186 6.43 9.31 9.42
CA LEU A 186 5.23 8.66 8.91
C LEU A 186 4.76 7.56 9.88
N ALA A 187 5.68 6.71 10.36
CA ALA A 187 5.36 5.64 11.32
C ALA A 187 4.72 6.18 12.61
N GLN A 188 5.18 7.34 13.09
CA GLN A 188 4.65 7.99 14.30
C GLN A 188 3.19 8.45 14.20
N LYS A 189 2.57 8.45 12.99
CA LYS A 189 1.14 8.74 12.83
C LYS A 189 0.23 7.56 13.17
N PHE A 190 0.78 6.39 13.47
CA PHE A 190 0.02 5.19 13.79
C PHE A 190 0.33 4.75 15.22
N SER A 191 -0.69 4.30 15.96
CA SER A 191 -0.50 3.87 17.36
C SER A 191 0.19 2.51 17.48
N ASP A 192 0.09 1.69 16.44
CA ASP A 192 0.77 0.41 16.28
C ASP A 192 1.40 0.34 14.89
N CYS A 193 2.71 0.59 14.82
CA CYS A 193 3.46 0.59 13.57
C CYS A 193 4.70 -0.28 13.68
N THR A 194 4.77 -1.32 12.86
CA THR A 194 5.99 -2.10 12.65
C THR A 194 6.91 -1.38 11.67
N GLU A 195 8.06 -0.91 12.13
CA GLU A 195 9.09 -0.31 11.26
C GLU A 195 10.04 -1.41 10.75
N VAL A 196 10.14 -1.56 9.42
CA VAL A 196 10.98 -2.54 8.74
C VAL A 196 12.05 -1.82 7.92
N HIS A 197 13.27 -1.82 8.46
CA HIS A 197 14.44 -1.24 7.81
C HIS A 197 15.20 -2.31 7.01
N SER A 198 15.18 -2.20 5.68
CA SER A 198 15.94 -3.08 4.81
C SER A 198 17.39 -2.59 4.65
N PRO A 199 18.39 -3.42 4.98
CA PRO A 199 19.80 -3.03 4.82
C PRO A 199 20.26 -2.97 3.34
N SER A 200 19.44 -3.49 2.41
CA SER A 200 19.83 -3.65 1.00
C SER A 200 18.97 -2.86 0.02
N ALA A 201 17.72 -2.56 0.37
CA ALA A 201 16.81 -1.89 -0.55
C ALA A 201 17.18 -0.40 -0.73
N GLY A 202 17.03 0.09 -1.96
CA GLY A 202 16.96 1.51 -2.27
C GLY A 202 15.51 1.98 -2.30
N HIS A 203 15.20 2.94 -3.19
CA HIS A 203 13.82 3.42 -3.41
C HIS A 203 13.01 2.42 -4.27
N HIS A 204 12.71 1.25 -3.71
CA HIS A 204 11.84 0.24 -4.30
C HIS A 204 11.21 -0.66 -3.22
N PRO A 205 10.08 -1.34 -3.49
CA PRO A 205 9.54 -2.38 -2.61
C PRO A 205 10.56 -3.53 -2.39
N PRO A 206 10.41 -4.34 -1.33
CA PRO A 206 11.38 -5.38 -1.00
C PRO A 206 11.42 -6.44 -2.10
N TYR A 207 12.63 -6.86 -2.45
CA TYR A 207 12.80 -8.05 -3.30
C TYR A 207 12.71 -9.31 -2.45
N GLN A 208 12.42 -10.45 -3.08
CA GLN A 208 12.41 -11.75 -2.42
C GLN A 208 13.76 -12.07 -1.73
N SER A 209 14.86 -11.54 -2.27
CA SER A 209 16.21 -11.70 -1.72
C SER A 209 16.52 -10.80 -0.52
N ASP A 210 15.61 -9.90 -0.15
CA ASP A 210 15.78 -9.01 0.98
C ASP A 210 15.80 -9.79 2.30
N SER A 211 16.76 -9.52 3.17
CA SER A 211 16.84 -10.16 4.50
C SER A 211 15.61 -9.94 5.38
N LYS A 212 14.78 -8.94 5.08
CA LYS A 212 13.52 -8.62 5.77
C LYS A 212 12.29 -9.21 5.09
N TYR A 213 12.42 -9.86 3.94
CA TYR A 213 11.29 -10.30 3.14
C TYR A 213 10.34 -11.23 3.91
N THR A 214 10.87 -12.25 4.61
CA THR A 214 10.05 -13.15 5.44
C THR A 214 9.35 -12.43 6.60
N GLN A 215 10.00 -11.43 7.21
CA GLN A 215 9.37 -10.62 8.26
C GLN A 215 8.16 -9.86 7.70
N ILE A 216 8.28 -9.32 6.49
CA ILE A 216 7.21 -8.58 5.80
C ILE A 216 6.03 -9.52 5.50
N LEU A 217 6.29 -10.70 4.93
CA LEU A 217 5.24 -11.68 4.65
C LEU A 217 4.50 -12.10 5.93
N ASN A 218 5.25 -12.43 7.00
CA ASN A 218 4.66 -12.84 8.27
C ASN A 218 3.79 -11.75 8.91
N TRP A 219 4.14 -10.48 8.72
CA TRP A 219 3.34 -9.36 9.22
C TRP A 219 2.04 -9.20 8.41
N ILE A 220 2.13 -9.32 7.08
CA ILE A 220 0.97 -9.23 6.18
C ILE A 220 -0.02 -10.34 6.49
N THR A 221 0.46 -11.57 6.69
CA THR A 221 -0.39 -12.75 6.90
C THR A 221 -0.77 -13.01 8.36
N SER A 222 -0.34 -12.17 9.31
CA SER A 222 -0.75 -12.35 10.70
C SER A 222 -2.25 -12.07 10.84
N GLU A 223 -2.90 -12.84 11.72
CA GLU A 223 -4.22 -12.50 12.28
C GLU A 223 -4.19 -11.15 13.01
#